data_AF-A0A5K3EFP0-F1
#
_entry.id   AF-A0A5K3EFP0-F1
#
_cell.length_a   1.000
_cell.length_b   1.000
_cell.length_c   1.000
_cell.angle_alpha   90.00
_cell.angle_beta   90.00
_cell.angle_gamma   90.00
#
_symmetry.space_group_name_H-M   'P 1'
#
loop_
_entity.id
_entity.type
_entity.pdbx_description
1 polymer ?
#
loop_
_entity_poly.entity_id
_entity_poly.type
_entity_poly.pdbx_seq_one_letter_code
_entity_poly.pdbx_strand_id
1 'polypeptide(L)'
;MLMLSYSNELEKLADALAAKCMPISTNIETQPEYKGLGHVSVAGITNKHLSFSVFSQIKERKPLYDCNMNSFEGQCYDYKQASDDL
;
A
#
# COMPACT_ATOMS: atom_id res chain seq x y z
N MET A 1 7.64 -13.80 8.78
CA MET A 1 8.02 -12.64 7.98
C MET A 1 9.05 -13.01 6.90
N LEU A 2 8.72 -12.78 5.62
CA LEU A 2 9.61 -13.07 4.48
C LEU A 2 10.35 -11.81 4.05
N MET A 3 11.59 -11.96 3.59
CA MET A 3 12.36 -10.82 3.08
C MET A 3 11.77 -10.37 1.74
N LEU A 4 11.37 -9.10 1.65
CA LEU A 4 10.83 -8.53 0.42
C LEU A 4 11.95 -8.31 -0.60
N SER A 5 11.71 -8.75 -1.83
CA SER A 5 12.56 -8.44 -2.99
C SER A 5 11.87 -7.43 -3.88
N TYR A 6 12.64 -6.49 -4.43
CA TYR A 6 12.13 -5.55 -5.41
C TYR A 6 11.64 -6.27 -6.67
N SER A 7 10.53 -5.80 -7.25
CA SER A 7 9.99 -6.33 -8.51
C SER A 7 9.76 -5.20 -9.50
N ASN A 8 10.49 -5.23 -10.62
CA ASN A 8 10.33 -4.30 -11.73
C ASN A 8 8.93 -4.40 -12.37
N GLU A 9 8.26 -5.54 -12.26
CA GLU A 9 6.90 -5.74 -12.76
C GLU A 9 5.89 -4.98 -11.92
N LEU A 10 6.01 -5.09 -10.59
CA LEU A 10 5.13 -4.39 -9.64
C LEU A 10 5.36 -2.87 -9.66
N GLU A 11 6.59 -2.42 -9.90
CA GLU A 11 6.89 -0.99 -10.12
C GLU A 11 6.09 -0.43 -11.31
N LYS A 12 6.20 -1.08 -12.48
CA LYS A 12 5.49 -0.63 -13.69
C LYS A 12 3.98 -0.61 -13.51
N LEU A 13 3.44 -1.58 -12.79
CA LEU A 13 2.03 -1.62 -12.46
C LEU A 13 1.65 -0.46 -11.53
N ALA A 14 2.45 -0.19 -10.50
CA ALA A 14 2.22 0.92 -9.59
C ALA A 14 2.25 2.27 -10.32
N ASP A 15 3.20 2.47 -11.24
CA ASP A 15 3.28 3.66 -12.08
C ASP A 15 2.04 3.83 -12.96
N ALA A 16 1.59 2.75 -13.60
CA ALA A 16 0.40 2.77 -14.45
C ALA A 16 -0.89 3.07 -13.67
N LEU A 17 -1.00 2.61 -12.42
CA LEU A 17 -2.12 2.94 -11.53
C LEU A 17 -2.03 4.40 -11.06
N ALA A 18 -0.85 4.84 -10.62
CA ALA A 18 -0.62 6.20 -10.14
C ALA A 18 -0.88 7.25 -11.23
N ALA A 19 -0.56 6.95 -12.49
CA ALA A 19 -0.82 7.82 -13.64
C ALA A 19 -2.30 8.15 -13.85
N LYS A 20 -3.22 7.35 -13.28
CA LYS A 20 -4.67 7.65 -13.33
C LYS A 20 -5.12 8.65 -12.28
N CYS A 21 -4.24 9.02 -11.33
CA CYS A 21 -4.52 9.97 -10.25
C CYS A 21 -5.79 9.62 -9.44
N MET A 22 -6.11 8.33 -9.32
CA MET A 22 -7.26 7.82 -8.59
C MET A 22 -6.83 6.67 -7.68
N PRO A 23 -7.41 6.54 -6.48
CA PRO A 23 -7.15 5.41 -5.59
C PRO A 23 -7.84 4.15 -6.12
N ILE A 24 -7.24 3.51 -7.12
CA ILE A 24 -7.80 2.34 -7.80
C ILE A 24 -6.91 1.09 -7.63
N SER A 25 -7.56 -0.06 -7.57
CA SER A 25 -6.92 -1.38 -7.57
C SER A 25 -6.84 -1.98 -8.97
N THR A 26 -6.06 -3.04 -9.12
CA THR A 26 -6.18 -3.95 -10.27
C THR A 26 -7.57 -4.60 -10.27
N ASN A 27 -8.10 -4.87 -11.47
CA ASN A 27 -9.36 -5.58 -11.63
C ASN A 27 -9.06 -7.03 -12.05
N ILE A 28 -9.47 -7.99 -11.22
CA ILE A 28 -9.20 -9.42 -11.42
C ILE A 28 -9.85 -9.95 -12.71
N GLU A 29 -10.96 -9.36 -13.17
CA GLU A 29 -11.61 -9.77 -14.42
C GLU A 29 -10.78 -9.43 -15.66
N THR A 30 -10.01 -8.34 -15.61
CA THR A 30 -9.21 -7.86 -16.74
C THR A 30 -7.71 -8.10 -16.58
N GLN A 31 -7.26 -8.36 -15.35
CA GLN A 31 -5.85 -8.61 -14.98
C GLN A 31 -5.76 -9.74 -13.95
N PRO A 32 -6.17 -10.97 -14.31
CA PRO A 32 -6.20 -12.11 -13.39
C PRO A 32 -4.81 -12.51 -12.86
N GLU A 33 -3.74 -12.15 -13.58
CA GLU A 33 -2.34 -12.36 -13.18
C GLU A 33 -1.99 -11.65 -11.85
N TYR A 34 -2.70 -10.58 -11.49
CA TYR A 34 -2.51 -9.86 -10.23
C TYR A 34 -3.53 -10.26 -9.16
N LYS A 35 -4.19 -11.43 -9.30
CA LYS A 35 -5.13 -11.93 -8.30
C LYS A 35 -4.43 -12.12 -6.95
N GLY A 36 -4.97 -11.46 -5.92
CA GLY A 36 -4.41 -11.50 -4.56
C GLY A 36 -3.26 -10.54 -4.33
N LEU A 37 -2.93 -9.68 -5.29
CA LEU A 37 -1.95 -8.62 -5.10
C LEU A 37 -2.48 -7.59 -4.09
N GLY A 38 -1.74 -7.40 -2.99
CA GLY A 38 -1.95 -6.30 -2.07
C GLY A 38 -1.32 -5.01 -2.60
N HIS A 39 -1.85 -3.87 -2.22
CA HIS A 39 -1.23 -2.58 -2.49
C HIS A 39 -1.45 -1.62 -1.33
N VAL A 40 -0.63 -0.57 -1.29
CA VAL A 40 -0.81 0.60 -0.43
C VAL A 40 -0.68 1.83 -1.31
N SER A 41 -1.60 2.79 -1.16
CA SER A 41 -1.54 4.06 -1.88
C SER A 41 -1.52 5.22 -0.89
N VAL A 42 -0.55 6.13 -1.05
CA VAL A 42 -0.44 7.31 -0.21
C VAL A 42 -0.55 8.54 -1.10
N ALA A 43 -1.51 9.41 -0.79
CA ALA A 43 -1.64 10.68 -1.48
C ALA A 43 -0.41 11.56 -1.19
N GLY A 44 0.30 11.95 -2.23
CA GLY A 44 1.39 12.91 -2.14
C GLY A 44 0.88 14.34 -1.93
N ILE A 45 1.75 15.19 -1.36
CA ILE A 45 1.53 16.63 -1.35
C ILE A 45 1.96 17.17 -2.72
N THR A 46 1.10 17.96 -3.36
CA THR A 46 1.41 18.61 -4.65
C THR A 46 2.76 19.33 -4.59
N ASN A 47 3.60 19.15 -5.62
CA ASN A 47 4.93 19.73 -5.76
C ASN A 47 5.97 19.29 -4.72
N LYS A 48 5.71 18.21 -3.97
CA LYS A 48 6.75 17.53 -3.18
C LYS A 48 7.08 16.18 -3.77
N HIS A 49 8.35 15.96 -4.06
CA HIS A 49 8.84 14.62 -4.35
C HIS A 49 8.64 13.75 -3.11
N LEU A 50 7.87 12.68 -3.26
CA LEU A 50 7.81 11.63 -2.26
C LEU A 50 9.15 10.90 -2.24
N SER A 51 9.66 10.65 -1.04
CA SER A 51 10.77 9.73 -0.82
C SER A 51 10.24 8.49 -0.13
N PHE A 52 11.01 7.40 -0.12
CA PHE A 52 10.65 6.18 0.62
C PHE A 52 10.38 6.43 2.12
N SER A 53 10.81 7.56 2.69
CA SER A 53 10.46 7.95 4.06
C SER A 53 8.95 8.11 4.30
N VAL A 54 8.14 8.30 3.26
CA VAL A 54 6.67 8.35 3.39
C VAL A 54 6.12 7.02 3.93
N PHE A 55 6.78 5.89 3.66
CA PHE A 55 6.38 4.59 4.19
C PHE A 55 6.64 4.47 5.70
N SER A 56 7.55 5.27 6.26
CA SER A 56 7.71 5.35 7.72
C SER A 56 6.44 5.89 8.40
N GLN A 57 5.67 6.75 7.72
CA GLN A 57 4.41 7.27 8.25
C GLN A 57 3.36 6.17 8.44
N ILE A 58 3.39 5.10 7.63
CA ILE A 58 2.52 3.93 7.81
C ILE A 58 2.87 3.22 9.12
N LYS A 59 4.17 3.09 9.43
CA LYS A 59 4.64 2.50 10.69
C LYS A 59 4.33 3.40 11.88
N GLU A 60 4.43 4.72 11.74
CA GLU A 60 4.12 5.70 12.79
C GLU A 60 2.62 5.75 13.16
N ARG A 61 1.74 5.28 12.28
CA ARG A 61 0.30 5.17 12.59
C ARG A 61 -0.04 3.93 13.43
N LYS A 62 0.89 3.00 13.64
CA LYS A 62 0.72 1.79 14.49
C LYS A 62 -0.01 2.04 15.83
N PRO A 63 0.36 3.04 16.68
CA PRO A 63 -0.32 3.28 17.95
C PRO A 63 -1.74 3.88 17.80
N LEU A 64 -2.07 4.43 16.63
CA LEU A 64 -3.43 4.92 16.33
C LEU A 64 -4.35 3.79 15.85
N TYR A 65 -3.77 2.63 15.53
CA TYR A 65 -4.51 1.46 15.12
C TYR A 65 -4.70 0.52 16.31
N ASP A 66 -5.90 0.49 16.89
CA ASP A 66 -6.32 -0.64 17.72
C ASP A 66 -6.63 -1.83 16.81
N CYS A 67 -5.58 -2.50 16.32
CA CYS A 67 -5.69 -3.67 15.45
C CYS A 67 -6.29 -4.90 16.15
N ASN A 68 -6.50 -4.86 17.48
CA ASN A 68 -7.09 -5.95 18.26
C ASN A 68 -8.62 -5.92 18.21
N MET A 69 -9.20 -4.73 18.05
CA MET A 69 -10.58 -4.63 17.61
C MET A 69 -10.59 -4.79 16.09
N ASN A 70 -11.23 -5.85 15.61
CA ASN A 70 -11.54 -6.07 14.20
C ASN A 70 -12.56 -5.03 13.67
N SER A 71 -12.53 -3.80 14.20
CA SER A 71 -13.49 -2.75 13.95
C SER A 71 -13.06 -1.93 12.73
N PHE A 72 -14.05 -1.62 11.93
CA PHE A 72 -13.96 -0.89 10.66
C PHE A 72 -13.45 0.56 10.81
N GLU A 73 -13.22 1.03 12.04
CA GLU A 73 -12.83 2.42 12.34
C GLU A 73 -11.32 2.67 12.19
N GLY A 74 -10.50 1.63 12.19
CA GLY A 74 -9.06 1.74 11.93
C GLY A 74 -8.73 1.38 10.48
N GLN A 75 -8.23 2.34 9.69
CA GLN A 75 -7.64 2.10 8.36
C GLN A 75 -6.35 1.25 8.44
N CYS A 76 -6.41 0.04 9.00
CA CYS A 76 -5.24 -0.78 9.33
C CYS A 76 -4.70 -1.58 8.14
N TYR A 77 -5.38 -1.56 6.98
CA TYR A 77 -5.05 -2.38 5.82
C TYR A 77 -3.64 -2.09 5.31
N ASP A 78 -3.27 -0.81 5.22
CA ASP A 78 -1.94 -0.40 4.77
C ASP A 78 -0.85 -0.84 5.75
N TYR A 79 -1.12 -0.72 7.05
CA TYR A 79 -0.21 -1.19 8.09
C TYR A 79 -0.06 -2.72 8.03
N LYS A 80 -1.15 -3.48 7.93
CA LYS A 80 -1.08 -4.95 7.82
C LYS A 80 -0.33 -5.42 6.57
N GLN A 81 -0.44 -4.67 5.47
CA GLN A 81 0.21 -4.99 4.21
C GLN A 81 1.72 -4.63 4.21
N ALA A 82 2.10 -3.51 4.83
CA ALA A 82 3.47 -3.01 4.85
C ALA A 82 4.25 -3.41 6.11
N SER A 83 3.59 -4.00 7.10
CA SER A 83 4.21 -4.39 8.35
C SER A 83 4.80 -5.78 8.27
N ASP A 84 5.99 -5.81 8.81
CA ASP A 84 6.86 -6.94 9.04
C ASP A 84 6.52 -7.62 10.41
N ASP A 85 5.71 -6.97 11.25
CA ASP A 85 5.42 -7.36 12.63
C ASP A 85 4.28 -8.41 12.78
N LEU A 86 4.02 -9.25 11.76
CA LEU A 86 3.07 -10.37 11.82
C LEU A 86 3.76 -11.73 11.75
#